data_AF-A0A834IQY5-F1
#
_entry.id   AF-A0A834IQY5-F1
#
_cell.length_a   1.000
_cell.length_b   1.000
_cell.length_c   1.000
_cell.angle_alpha   90.00
_cell.angle_beta   90.00
_cell.angle_gamma   90.00
#
_symmetry.space_group_name_H-M   'P 1'
#
loop_
_entity.id
_entity.type
_entity.pdbx_description
1 polymer ?
#
loop_
_entity_poly.entity_id
_entity_poly.type
_entity_poly.pdbx_seq_one_letter_code
_entity_poly.pdbx_strand_id
1 'polypeptide(L)'
;MKSKSKQAATKSKNSPRRKEDENESDNEEQGFTKWLRSEDGWETLKLFVFGNTLVCFLLISWPEMKQTMDAFYYSYMDYNKS
;
A
#
# COMPACT_ATOMS: atom_id res chain seq x y z
N MET A 1 2.25 -51.19 -41.44
CA MET A 1 0.82 -51.16 -41.06
C MET A 1 0.33 -49.72 -41.13
N LYS A 2 -0.86 -49.50 -41.70
CA LYS A 2 -1.49 -48.19 -41.95
C LYS A 2 -2.40 -47.81 -40.76
N SER A 3 -2.39 -46.53 -40.36
CA SER A 3 -3.56 -45.81 -39.79
C SER A 3 -3.24 -44.30 -39.78
N LYS A 4 -3.78 -43.45 -40.68
CA LYS A 4 -4.98 -42.58 -40.50
C LYS A 4 -5.13 -42.07 -39.06
N SER A 5 -5.12 -40.76 -38.80
CA SER A 5 -6.21 -39.83 -39.14
C SER A 5 -5.77 -38.35 -39.24
N LYS A 6 -6.51 -37.63 -40.09
CA LYS A 6 -6.48 -36.18 -40.28
C LYS A 6 -7.22 -35.46 -39.15
N GLN A 7 -6.81 -34.24 -38.81
CA GLN A 7 -7.64 -33.10 -38.37
C GLN A 7 -6.74 -31.85 -38.48
N ALA A 8 -6.72 -31.12 -39.59
CA ALA A 8 -7.72 -30.14 -40.05
C ALA A 8 -8.05 -29.06 -39.00
N ALA A 9 -7.35 -27.93 -39.13
CA ALA A 9 -7.77 -26.54 -38.95
C ALA A 9 -8.60 -26.16 -37.70
N THR A 10 -8.07 -25.21 -36.92
CA THR A 10 -8.79 -23.96 -36.60
C THR A 10 -7.86 -22.89 -36.01
N LYS A 11 -7.63 -21.86 -36.83
CA LYS A 11 -7.42 -20.45 -36.53
C LYS A 11 -7.83 -20.02 -35.11
N SER A 12 -6.97 -19.27 -34.40
CA SER A 12 -7.27 -17.89 -33.93
C SER A 12 -6.33 -17.43 -32.81
N LYS A 13 -5.89 -16.17 -32.95
CA LYS A 13 -5.36 -15.24 -31.94
C LYS A 13 -3.94 -15.47 -31.41
N ASN A 14 -3.02 -14.75 -32.05
CA ASN A 14 -1.92 -14.06 -31.39
C ASN A 14 -2.43 -13.35 -30.13
N SER A 15 -2.11 -13.90 -28.98
CA SER A 15 -1.98 -13.17 -27.73
C SER A 15 -0.56 -13.47 -27.23
N PRO A 16 0.29 -12.48 -26.92
CA PRO A 16 1.54 -12.76 -26.25
C PRO A 16 1.18 -13.18 -24.82
N ARG A 17 0.92 -14.48 -24.62
CA ARG A 17 1.02 -15.10 -23.30
C ARG A 17 2.49 -14.90 -22.90
N ARG A 18 2.74 -13.96 -21.99
CA ARG A 18 3.92 -14.02 -21.13
C ARG A 18 3.89 -15.39 -20.47
N LYS A 19 4.75 -16.28 -20.96
CA LYS A 19 5.23 -17.40 -20.18
C LYS A 19 6.27 -16.78 -19.27
N GLU A 20 5.87 -16.42 -18.07
CA GLU A 20 6.82 -16.20 -16.99
C GLU A 20 7.17 -17.59 -16.49
N ASP A 21 8.45 -17.93 -16.64
CA ASP A 21 9.02 -19.24 -16.42
C ASP A 21 8.75 -19.75 -15.01
N GLU A 22 8.05 -20.89 -14.93
CA GLU A 22 7.70 -21.62 -13.71
C GLU A 22 8.86 -22.47 -13.16
N ASN A 23 10.11 -22.06 -13.34
CA ASN A 23 11.26 -22.77 -12.76
C ASN A 23 12.43 -21.82 -12.50
N GLU A 24 12.58 -21.36 -11.27
CA GLU A 24 13.83 -21.46 -10.50
C GLU A 24 13.65 -20.83 -9.10
N SER A 25 14.11 -21.55 -8.07
CA SER A 25 14.29 -21.12 -6.66
C SER A 25 13.11 -21.27 -5.68
N ASP A 26 12.73 -22.52 -5.44
CA ASP A 26 11.90 -22.99 -4.33
C ASP A 26 12.66 -23.02 -2.97
N ASN A 27 13.20 -21.90 -2.44
CA ASN A 27 13.68 -21.94 -1.05
C ASN A 27 13.73 -20.67 -0.19
N GLU A 28 13.65 -19.43 -0.70
CA GLU A 28 13.90 -18.26 0.20
C GLU A 28 12.94 -17.07 0.05
N GLU A 29 11.94 -17.12 -0.84
CA GLU A 29 11.05 -15.96 -1.09
C GLU A 29 9.79 -15.93 -0.21
N GLN A 30 9.79 -16.67 0.90
CA GLN A 30 8.72 -16.70 1.89
C GLN A 30 9.00 -15.69 2.99
N GLY A 31 8.46 -14.49 2.86
CA GLY A 31 8.58 -13.52 3.94
C GLY A 31 7.75 -12.29 3.63
N PHE A 32 8.38 -11.14 3.60
CA PHE A 32 7.65 -9.88 3.54
C PHE A 32 7.12 -9.53 2.13
N THR A 33 7.86 -9.82 1.06
CA THR A 33 7.49 -9.41 -0.32
C THR A 33 6.28 -10.16 -0.88
N LYS A 34 6.17 -11.47 -0.58
CA LYS A 34 4.99 -12.26 -0.93
C LYS A 34 3.76 -11.82 -0.13
N TRP A 35 3.97 -11.44 1.14
CA TRP A 35 2.93 -10.87 1.99
C TRP A 35 2.49 -9.48 1.51
N LEU A 36 3.39 -8.58 1.15
CA LEU A 36 3.07 -7.26 0.56
C LEU A 36 2.24 -7.34 -0.74
N ARG A 37 2.41 -8.41 -1.52
CA ARG A 37 1.62 -8.69 -2.73
C ARG A 37 0.29 -9.36 -2.45
N SER A 38 0.10 -9.90 -1.26
CA SER A 38 -1.18 -10.44 -0.80
C SER A 38 -2.11 -9.31 -0.36
N GLU A 39 -3.42 -9.57 -0.38
CA GLU A 39 -4.43 -8.59 0.02
C GLU A 39 -4.22 -8.10 1.47
N ASP A 40 -3.83 -9.00 2.37
CA ASP A 40 -3.55 -8.70 3.78
C ASP A 40 -2.32 -7.79 3.99
N GLY A 41 -1.29 -7.93 3.15
CA GLY A 41 -0.09 -7.08 3.22
C GLY A 41 -0.34 -5.64 2.78
N TRP A 42 -1.34 -5.43 1.91
CA TRP A 42 -1.73 -4.09 1.48
C TRP A 42 -2.45 -3.32 2.59
N GLU A 43 -3.32 -3.98 3.34
CA GLU A 43 -4.06 -3.36 4.44
C GLU A 43 -3.13 -2.95 5.59
N THR A 44 -2.20 -3.82 5.95
CA THR A 44 -1.20 -3.58 7.00
C THR A 44 -0.17 -2.52 6.61
N LEU A 45 0.24 -2.45 5.34
CA LEU A 45 1.07 -1.35 4.84
C LEU A 45 0.32 0.00 4.97
N LYS A 46 -0.96 0.05 4.58
CA LYS A 46 -1.77 1.27 4.70
C LYS A 46 -1.94 1.69 6.15
N LEU A 47 -2.18 0.74 7.06
CA LEU A 47 -2.26 1.01 8.50
C LEU A 47 -0.95 1.59 9.05
N PHE A 48 0.21 1.05 8.64
CA PHE A 48 1.51 1.57 9.04
C PHE A 48 1.77 2.99 8.51
N VAL A 49 1.44 3.23 7.24
CA VAL A 49 1.56 4.57 6.63
C VAL A 49 0.60 5.55 7.30
N PHE A 50 -0.65 5.15 7.54
CA PHE A 50 -1.66 5.97 8.21
C PHE A 50 -1.29 6.28 9.66
N GLY A 51 -0.72 5.31 10.38
CA GLY A 51 -0.20 5.52 11.73
C GLY A 51 0.95 6.53 11.74
N ASN A 52 1.92 6.38 10.85
CA ASN A 52 3.05 7.32 10.75
C ASN A 52 2.60 8.72 10.35
N THR A 53 1.66 8.86 9.42
CA THR A 53 1.13 10.18 9.06
C THR A 53 0.28 10.79 10.17
N LEU A 54 -0.46 10.00 10.95
CA LEU A 54 -1.17 10.49 12.14
C LEU A 54 -0.19 11.02 13.19
N VAL A 55 0.89 10.29 13.46
CA VAL A 55 1.94 10.72 14.39
C VAL A 55 2.62 11.99 13.89
N CYS A 56 2.97 12.08 12.60
CA CYS A 56 3.50 13.29 12.00
C CYS A 56 2.51 14.47 12.10
N PHE A 57 1.22 14.22 11.86
CA PHE A 57 0.18 15.23 11.97
C PHE A 57 0.05 15.76 13.39
N LEU A 58 0.10 14.89 14.39
CA LEU A 58 0.09 15.27 15.80
C LEU A 58 1.35 16.07 16.15
N LEU A 59 2.53 15.64 15.71
CA LEU A 59 3.79 16.35 15.98
C LEU A 59 3.81 17.76 15.38
N ILE A 60 3.26 17.94 14.19
CA ILE A 60 3.19 19.24 13.52
C ILE A 60 2.05 20.10 14.09
N SER A 61 0.89 19.50 14.38
CA SER A 61 -0.28 20.24 14.90
C SER A 61 -0.15 20.60 16.38
N TRP A 62 0.66 19.87 17.16
CA TRP A 62 0.89 20.14 18.58
C TRP A 62 1.45 21.54 18.89
N PRO A 63 2.56 22.01 18.25
CA PRO A 63 3.06 23.37 18.48
C PRO A 63 2.06 24.44 18.04
N GLU A 64 1.29 24.20 16.98
CA GLU A 64 0.25 25.13 16.50
C GLU A 64 -0.91 25.26 17.50
N MET A 65 -1.34 24.15 18.10
CA MET A 65 -2.35 24.15 19.16
C MET A 65 -1.89 24.92 20.39
N LYS A 66 -0.64 24.75 20.83
CA LYS A 66 -0.09 25.52 21.96
C LYS A 66 -0.07 27.02 21.69
N GLN A 67 0.43 27.43 20.53
CA GLN A 67 0.49 28.86 20.16
C GLN A 67 -0.90 29.49 20.15
N THR A 68 -1.90 28.77 19.62
CA THR A 68 -3.28 29.25 19.59
C THR A 68 -3.88 29.36 20.99
N MET A 69 -3.62 28.41 21.88
CA MET A 69 -4.09 28.43 23.27
C MET A 69 -3.42 29.54 24.09
N ASP A 70 -2.12 29.73 23.92
CA ASP A 70 -1.39 30.81 24.60
C ASP A 70 -1.89 32.18 24.11
N ALA A 71 -2.03 32.37 22.79
CA ALA A 71 -2.57 33.62 22.23
C ALA A 71 -3.99 33.92 22.72
N PHE A 72 -4.84 32.89 22.79
CA PHE A 72 -6.19 33.03 23.33
C PHE A 72 -6.19 33.36 24.83
N TYR A 73 -5.32 32.72 25.62
CA TYR A 73 -5.18 32.97 27.05
C TYR A 73 -4.75 34.41 27.36
N TYR A 74 -3.76 34.94 26.63
CA TYR A 74 -3.33 36.33 26.77
C TYR A 74 -4.46 37.32 26.43
N SER A 75 -5.19 37.06 25.35
CA SER A 75 -6.35 37.88 24.98
C SER A 75 -7.45 37.87 26.05
N TYR A 76 -7.77 36.69 26.59
CA TYR A 76 -8.79 36.54 27.64
C TYR A 76 -8.40 37.23 28.95
N MET A 77 -7.14 37.10 29.37
CA MET A 77 -6.64 37.72 30.61
C MET A 77 -6.58 39.25 30.51
N ASP A 78 -6.25 39.80 29.34
CA ASP A 78 -6.20 41.25 29.12
C ASP A 78 -7.60 41.88 29.16
N TYR A 79 -8.59 41.20 28.58
CA TYR A 79 -10.01 41.60 28.66
C TYR A 79 -10.57 41.63 30.08
N ASN A 80 -10.09 40.75 30.97
CA ASN A 80 -10.61 40.63 32.33
C ASN A 80 -9.85 41.50 33.34
N LYS A 81 -8.82 42.24 32.89
CA LYS A 81 -7.96 43.07 33.74
C LYS A 81 -8.21 44.59 33.57
N SER A 82 -9.04 45.00 32.59
CA SER A 82 -9.53 46.38 32.42
C SER A 82 -10.94 46.56 32.97
#